data_AF-A0A7Y5LYJ0-F1
#
_entry.id   AF-A0A7Y5LYJ0-F1
#
_cell.length_a   1.000
_cell.length_b   1.000
_cell.length_c   1.000
_cell.angle_alpha   90.00
_cell.angle_beta   90.00
_cell.angle_gamma   90.00
#
_symmetry.space_group_name_H-M   'P 1'
#
loop_
_entity.id
_entity.type
_entity.pdbx_description
1 polymer ?
#
loop_
_entity_poly.entity_id
_entity_poly.type
_entity_poly.pdbx_seq_one_letter_code
_entity_poly.pdbx_strand_id
1 'polypeptide(L)'
;MPAAPLPGGAGEGASGPSPGPSVPRDVIEIRLPSRADFLGAVRSVVRGVLEECLQVRVPEEDVQRIQIALQEACINVVRHAHRGDPGKPLVVRIVARPDLLVLEVEDLG
;
A
#
# COMPACT_ATOMS: atom_id res chain seq x y z
N MET A 1 49.81 12.19 40.14
CA MET A 1 48.83 11.25 39.55
C MET A 1 47.53 11.37 40.34
N PRO A 2 46.32 11.39 39.73
CA PRO A 2 45.95 11.67 38.34
C PRO A 2 45.07 12.94 38.19
N ALA A 3 45.02 13.44 36.96
CA ALA A 3 44.02 14.39 36.44
C ALA A 3 43.05 13.63 35.54
N ALA A 4 41.75 13.94 35.62
CA ALA A 4 40.68 13.74 34.62
C ALA A 4 39.29 13.98 35.27
N PRO A 5 38.21 14.25 34.51
CA PRO A 5 38.09 15.17 33.37
C PRO A 5 36.83 16.08 33.47
N LEU A 6 36.78 17.12 32.64
CA LEU A 6 35.56 17.86 32.30
C LEU A 6 34.68 17.01 31.37
N PRO A 7 33.34 17.00 31.50
CA PRO A 7 32.48 16.59 30.40
C PRO A 7 32.24 17.79 29.46
N GLY A 8 32.80 17.69 28.25
CA GLY A 8 32.37 18.43 27.08
C GLY A 8 31.25 17.72 26.32
N GLY A 9 30.77 18.38 25.26
CA GLY A 9 29.83 17.85 24.27
C GLY A 9 28.40 18.30 24.54
N ALA A 10 27.85 19.33 23.88
CA ALA A 10 27.50 19.32 22.45
C ALA A 10 26.74 18.05 22.05
N GLY A 11 25.42 18.19 21.98
CA GLY A 11 24.50 17.31 21.24
C GLY A 11 23.39 18.23 20.74
N GLU A 12 23.60 18.90 19.61
CA GLU A 12 23.16 18.44 18.28
C GLU A 12 21.65 18.15 18.23
N GLY A 13 20.95 19.15 17.69
CA GLY A 13 19.89 18.99 16.69
C GLY A 13 19.04 17.74 16.78
N ALA A 14 18.01 17.77 17.62
CA ALA A 14 16.79 17.04 17.31
C ALA A 14 15.94 17.86 16.31
N SER A 15 16.49 18.11 15.12
CA SER A 15 15.65 18.31 13.94
C SER A 15 15.12 16.95 13.55
N GLY A 16 14.08 16.49 14.26
CA GLY A 16 13.23 15.44 13.73
C GLY A 16 12.73 15.87 12.34
N PRO A 17 12.57 14.95 11.39
CA PRO A 17 12.06 15.31 10.08
C PRO A 17 10.68 15.95 10.27
N SER A 18 10.58 17.25 10.01
CA SER A 18 9.29 17.91 9.83
C SER A 18 8.51 17.08 8.82
N PRO A 19 7.31 16.58 9.13
CA PRO A 19 6.47 16.00 8.11
C PRO A 19 6.18 17.13 7.11
N GLY A 20 6.86 17.08 5.96
CA GLY A 20 6.51 17.93 4.82
C GLY A 20 5.02 17.79 4.52
N PRO A 21 4.40 18.76 3.84
CA PRO A 21 2.95 18.82 3.68
C PRO A 21 2.40 17.45 3.30
N SER A 22 1.68 16.84 4.23
CA SER A 22 1.05 15.54 4.04
C SER A 22 -0.08 15.78 3.07
N VAL A 23 0.21 15.66 1.77
CA VAL A 23 -0.80 15.53 0.72
C VAL A 23 -1.82 14.52 1.26
N PRO A 24 -3.12 14.83 1.30
CA PRO A 24 -4.13 13.88 1.76
C PRO A 24 -3.92 12.58 0.98
N ARG A 25 -3.65 11.50 1.71
CA ARG A 25 -3.51 10.17 1.14
C ARG A 25 -4.70 9.40 1.64
N ASP A 26 -5.63 9.10 0.76
CA ASP A 26 -6.69 8.16 1.09
C ASP A 26 -6.06 6.78 1.03
N VAL A 27 -5.94 6.15 2.20
CA VAL A 27 -5.37 4.82 2.34
C VAL A 27 -6.50 3.87 2.70
N ILE A 28 -6.75 2.90 1.82
CA ILE A 28 -7.70 1.82 2.06
C ILE A 28 -6.92 0.52 2.17
N GLU A 29 -7.07 -0.16 3.28
CA GLU A 29 -6.48 -1.48 3.49
C GLU A 29 -7.59 -2.53 3.58
N ILE A 30 -7.48 -3.57 2.76
CA ILE A 30 -8.43 -4.66 2.68
C ILE A 30 -7.69 -5.94 3.05
N ARG A 31 -8.18 -6.63 4.07
CA ARG A 31 -7.68 -7.96 4.46
C ARG A 31 -8.72 -9.00 4.07
N LEU A 32 -8.34 -9.94 3.23
CA LEU A 32 -9.23 -10.96 2.69
C LEU A 32 -8.55 -12.33 2.71
N PRO A 33 -9.31 -13.44 2.79
CA PRO A 33 -8.76 -14.77 2.54
C PRO A 33 -8.16 -14.86 1.13
N SER A 34 -7.09 -15.62 0.95
CA SER A 34 -6.48 -15.94 -0.35
C SER A 34 -7.34 -16.85 -1.23
N ARG A 35 -8.58 -16.41 -1.52
CA ARG A 35 -9.57 -17.09 -2.38
C ARG A 35 -9.99 -16.19 -3.53
N ALA A 36 -10.11 -16.78 -4.72
CA ALA A 36 -10.50 -16.06 -5.93
C ALA A 36 -11.86 -15.34 -5.78
N ASP A 37 -12.76 -15.88 -4.96
CA ASP A 37 -14.09 -15.32 -4.69
C ASP A 37 -14.05 -13.88 -4.19
N PHE A 38 -13.01 -13.50 -3.43
CA PHE A 38 -12.88 -12.15 -2.86
C PHE A 38 -12.16 -11.16 -3.78
N LEU A 39 -11.55 -11.62 -4.89
CA LEU A 39 -10.91 -10.73 -5.86
C LEU A 39 -11.92 -9.78 -6.51
N GLY A 40 -13.16 -10.24 -6.70
CA GLY A 40 -14.26 -9.39 -7.18
C GLY A 40 -14.57 -8.22 -6.24
N ALA A 41 -14.43 -8.40 -4.92
CA ALA A 41 -14.64 -7.33 -3.94
C ALA A 41 -13.52 -6.29 -4.03
N VAL A 42 -12.26 -6.73 -4.10
CA VAL A 42 -11.10 -5.82 -4.26
C VAL A 42 -11.24 -4.99 -5.53
N ARG A 43 -11.63 -5.63 -6.64
CA ARG A 43 -11.88 -4.96 -7.92
C ARG A 43 -12.91 -3.84 -7.82
N SER A 44 -14.04 -4.10 -7.16
CA SER A 44 -15.08 -3.09 -6.94
C SER A 44 -14.60 -1.92 -6.10
N VAL A 45 -13.80 -2.17 -5.05
CA VAL A 45 -13.22 -1.10 -4.24
C VAL A 45 -12.24 -0.26 -5.04
N VAL A 46 -11.31 -0.88 -5.78
CA VAL A 46 -10.35 -0.16 -6.62
C VAL A 46 -11.06 0.69 -7.67
N ARG A 47 -12.15 0.19 -8.26
CA ARG A 47 -12.96 0.97 -9.18
C ARG A 47 -13.59 2.19 -8.50
N GLY A 48 -14.17 2.02 -7.32
CA GLY A 48 -14.72 3.15 -6.54
C GLY A 48 -13.64 4.19 -6.22
N VAL A 49 -12.43 3.76 -5.84
CA VAL A 49 -11.31 4.68 -5.58
C VAL A 49 -10.87 5.42 -6.84
N LEU A 50 -10.83 4.74 -7.99
CA LEU A 50 -10.50 5.36 -9.26
C LEU A 50 -11.52 6.43 -9.67
N GLU A 51 -12.80 6.21 -9.36
CA GLU A 51 -13.91 7.13 -9.69
C GLU A 51 -14.04 8.29 -8.68
N GLU A 52 -13.78 8.05 -7.39
CA GLU A 52 -14.06 9.01 -6.30
C GLU A 52 -12.82 9.77 -5.80
N CYS A 53 -11.63 9.14 -5.78
CA CYS A 53 -10.44 9.72 -5.14
C CYS A 53 -9.49 10.42 -6.12
N LEU A 54 -9.55 10.11 -7.42
CA LEU A 54 -8.72 10.75 -8.42
C LEU A 54 -9.36 12.04 -8.92
N GLN A 55 -8.57 13.12 -8.95
CA GLN A 55 -9.03 14.39 -9.55
C GLN A 55 -9.09 14.33 -11.07
N VAL A 56 -8.45 13.32 -11.67
CA VAL A 56 -8.43 13.10 -13.11
C VAL A 56 -9.39 11.98 -13.46
N ARG A 57 -10.22 12.21 -14.47
CA ARG A 57 -11.09 11.15 -15.02
C ARG A 57 -10.22 10.09 -15.67
N VAL A 58 -10.18 8.91 -15.07
CA VAL A 58 -9.49 7.76 -15.64
C VAL A 58 -10.32 7.22 -16.81
N PRO A 59 -9.76 7.03 -18.01
CA PRO A 59 -10.45 6.38 -19.12
C PRO A 59 -10.90 4.97 -18.73
N GLU A 60 -12.08 4.56 -19.20
CA GLU A 60 -12.62 3.21 -18.91
C GLU A 60 -11.65 2.09 -19.33
N GLU A 61 -10.93 2.30 -20.44
CA GLU A 61 -9.89 1.38 -20.90
C GLU A 61 -8.74 1.22 -19.91
N ASP A 62 -8.33 2.29 -19.24
CA ASP A 62 -7.26 2.27 -18.25
C ASP A 62 -7.74 1.66 -16.93
N VAL A 63 -8.99 1.94 -16.53
CA VAL A 63 -9.64 1.24 -15.42
C VAL A 63 -9.59 -0.27 -15.68
N GLN A 64 -9.97 -0.73 -16.88
CA GLN A 64 -9.92 -2.15 -17.24
C GLN A 64 -8.48 -2.71 -17.20
N ARG A 65 -7.49 -1.98 -17.71
CA ARG A 65 -6.07 -2.40 -17.66
C ARG A 65 -5.58 -2.55 -16.21
N ILE A 66 -5.91 -1.60 -15.34
CA ILE A 66 -5.56 -1.66 -13.91
C ILE A 66 -6.21 -2.88 -13.24
N GLN A 67 -7.47 -3.16 -13.57
CA GLN A 67 -8.22 -4.29 -13.02
C GLN A 67 -7.61 -5.63 -13.42
N ILE A 68 -7.15 -5.76 -14.68
CA ILE A 68 -6.43 -6.94 -15.16
C ILE A 68 -5.08 -7.07 -14.44
N ALA A 69 -4.31 -6.00 -14.34
CA ALA A 69 -3.00 -6.01 -13.66
C ALA A 69 -3.13 -6.41 -12.18
N LEU A 70 -4.13 -5.88 -11.48
CA LEU A 70 -4.46 -6.25 -10.11
C LEU A 70 -4.84 -7.72 -10.00
N GLN A 71 -5.67 -8.22 -10.92
CA GLN A 71 -6.08 -9.62 -10.91
C GLN A 71 -4.88 -10.55 -11.11
N GLU A 72 -3.99 -10.25 -12.05
CA GLU A 72 -2.76 -11.03 -12.26
C GLU A 72 -1.81 -10.94 -11.05
N ALA A 73 -1.68 -9.76 -10.43
CA ALA A 73 -0.88 -9.60 -9.21
C ALA A 73 -1.44 -10.46 -8.07
N CYS A 74 -2.74 -10.40 -7.82
CA CYS A 74 -3.39 -11.23 -6.80
C CYS A 74 -3.32 -12.73 -7.12
N ILE A 75 -3.52 -13.13 -8.39
CA ILE A 75 -3.39 -14.53 -8.81
C ILE A 75 -1.96 -15.01 -8.61
N ASN A 76 -0.97 -14.20 -8.96
CA ASN A 76 0.44 -14.53 -8.77
C ASN A 76 0.74 -14.75 -7.30
N VAL A 77 0.27 -13.86 -6.44
CA VAL A 77 0.45 -13.98 -4.99
C VAL A 77 -0.26 -15.22 -4.44
N VAL A 78 -1.56 -15.41 -4.71
CA VAL A 78 -2.32 -16.57 -4.20
C VAL A 78 -1.77 -17.91 -4.73
N ARG A 79 -1.35 -17.98 -6.00
CA ARG A 79 -0.79 -19.22 -6.58
C ARG A 79 0.62 -19.53 -6.08
N HIS A 80 1.50 -18.53 -6.00
CA HIS A 80 2.90 -18.77 -5.64
C HIS A 80 3.15 -18.80 -4.14
N ALA A 81 2.47 -17.94 -3.37
CA ALA A 81 2.81 -17.76 -1.96
C ALA A 81 2.30 -18.90 -1.07
N HIS A 82 1.36 -19.70 -1.57
CA HIS A 82 0.72 -20.73 -0.75
C HIS A 82 0.95 -22.18 -1.17
N ARG A 83 1.57 -22.47 -2.34
CA ARG A 83 1.61 -23.84 -2.89
C ARG A 83 0.24 -24.56 -2.85
N GLY A 84 -0.87 -23.80 -2.87
CA GLY A 84 -2.24 -24.33 -2.73
C GLY A 84 -2.86 -24.31 -1.33
N ASP A 85 -2.28 -23.63 -0.32
CA ASP A 85 -2.88 -23.45 1.01
C ASP A 85 -3.74 -22.17 1.12
N PRO A 86 -5.08 -22.24 1.04
CA PRO A 86 -5.97 -21.07 1.01
C PRO A 86 -6.18 -20.39 2.37
N GLY A 87 -5.48 -20.83 3.43
CA GLY A 87 -5.74 -20.40 4.81
C GLY A 87 -5.15 -19.05 5.23
N LYS A 88 -4.27 -18.45 4.42
CA LYS A 88 -3.55 -17.23 4.81
C LYS A 88 -4.22 -15.97 4.26
N PRO A 89 -4.12 -14.85 5.00
CA PRO A 89 -4.75 -13.59 4.60
C PRO A 89 -3.89 -12.83 3.59
N LEU A 90 -4.54 -12.42 2.51
CA LEU A 90 -4.04 -11.45 1.54
C LEU A 90 -4.38 -10.03 2.02
N VAL A 91 -3.40 -9.14 1.99
CA VAL A 91 -3.58 -7.72 2.30
C VAL A 91 -3.43 -6.92 1.01
N VAL A 92 -4.47 -6.17 0.66
CA VAL A 92 -4.45 -5.23 -0.47
C VAL A 92 -4.52 -3.82 0.09
N ARG A 93 -3.47 -3.03 -0.13
CA ARG A 93 -3.39 -1.64 0.28
C ARG A 93 -3.48 -0.73 -0.94
N ILE A 94 -4.44 0.17 -0.91
CA ILE A 94 -4.73 1.14 -1.95
C ILE A 94 -4.38 2.50 -1.39
N VAL A 95 -3.42 3.18 -2.02
CA VAL A 95 -3.01 4.54 -1.65
C VAL A 95 -3.35 5.45 -2.81
N ALA A 96 -4.42 6.24 -2.64
CA ALA A 96 -4.82 7.23 -3.62
C ALA A 96 -4.26 8.61 -3.27
N ARG A 97 -3.75 9.28 -4.30
CA ARG A 97 -3.36 10.68 -4.31
C ARG A 97 -4.01 11.34 -5.54
N PRO A 98 -4.09 12.67 -5.61
CA PRO A 98 -4.74 13.37 -6.73
C PRO A 98 -4.27 12.94 -8.13
N ASP A 99 -2.99 12.57 -8.25
CA ASP A 99 -2.29 12.25 -9.49
C ASP A 99 -1.73 10.81 -9.55
N LEU A 100 -1.90 10.03 -8.46
CA LEU A 100 -1.25 8.74 -8.32
C LEU A 100 -2.13 7.75 -7.55
N LEU A 101 -2.34 6.58 -8.13
CA LEU A 101 -2.86 5.41 -7.44
C LEU A 101 -1.73 4.39 -7.25
N VAL A 102 -1.50 3.98 -6.00
CA VAL A 102 -0.59 2.88 -5.68
C VAL A 102 -1.41 1.71 -5.15
N LEU A 103 -1.23 0.55 -5.77
CA LEU A 103 -1.83 -0.72 -5.35
C LEU A 103 -0.70 -1.63 -4.86
N GLU A 104 -0.76 -2.00 -3.59
CA GLU A 104 0.18 -2.93 -2.96
C GLU A 104 -0.59 -4.19 -2.58
N VAL A 105 -0.02 -5.33 -2.95
CA VAL A 105 -0.58 -6.66 -2.65
C VAL A 105 0.48 -7.40 -1.85
N GLU A 106 0.19 -7.60 -0.57
CA GLU A 106 1.06 -8.30 0.36
C GLU A 106 0.43 -9.64 0.76
N ASP A 107 1.26 -10.68 0.79
CA ASP A 107 0.90 -11.94 1.41
C ASP A 107 1.51 -12.06 2.79
N LEU A 108 0.69 -12.45 3.75
CA LEU A 108 1.14 -12.80 5.10
C LEU A 108 1.44 -14.31 5.11
N GLY A 109 2.52 -14.67 4.41
CA GLY A 109 3.05 -16.03 4.30
C GLY A 109 3.43 -16.67 5.64
#